data_AF-A0A7Y0F3S8-F1
#
_entry.id   AF-A0A7Y0F3S8-F1
#
_cell.length_a   1.000
_cell.length_b   1.000
_cell.length_c   1.000
_cell.angle_alpha   90.00
_cell.angle_beta   90.00
_cell.angle_gamma   90.00
#
_symmetry.space_group_name_H-M   'P 1'
#
loop_
_entity.id
_entity.type
_entity.pdbx_description
1 polymer ?
#
loop_
_entity_poly.entity_id
_entity_poly.type
_entity_poly.pdbx_seq_one_letter_code
_entity_poly.pdbx_strand_id
1 'polypeptide(L)'
;MKGSPDSRHRVHDLDLRAYGADDVGGDRRAHRPDRRRTAPRTVIRHVARRIAAAFVALMMAAVALIVAPTAAWAAGAPPVPQQRGNVNLKNYEDVAVNGISDDGSVAVIYASNVASGSSTYFMVTLNDVSITELAGAGVISTDGKQVYFVDTDSGKLKAADVASKQITTLNGSVGGSEYVVGATADRVLISDYSGSGVTLNTYDVKQQRVTATTKISSSSAMLGVAPDYSHVFAVEPSSSGSSATLQAYDLTTGQSSPAQQITGPSGIDYSNLSVLSTLVDGKALLVSSYSSSASAALYYRLDVTNGRLTYLSDHPYTLTTNRSYTEARYVLGFDGPAGDPANGVNLSKVSDASSMSVYDIAAGRAAWTTSIPAGIDAKFESGNYLGLTNDGKHMLVASQTGTSGGSLISMDTKTGATSEVRIPDEISGGYGGAAMLSGDGATVVVATTKGDDSQLLIFSTGVGGSPWTKVETWLMVAAGSLAVIVLIVVAIILLRKHGARKAVAGAPIAPRTSAGYAQPQSAQPAPSAQSYAAASAPAQAVSVPAQSAPRHAASAAPTPASPSAPTVPATPAVPTVAPASVAPAPTSAVAPAPDQSASDQSAPAVRFCTECGTRVTRPTAKFCPGCGHPLGS
;
A
#
# COMPACT_ATOMS: atom_id res chain seq x y z
N MET A 1 65.86 -20.30 4.28
CA MET A 1 65.62 -21.23 5.40
C MET A 1 64.24 -21.86 5.17
N LYS A 2 64.19 -23.11 4.66
CA LYS A 2 63.62 -24.32 5.29
C LYS A 2 62.17 -24.14 5.81
N GLY A 3 61.13 -24.87 5.39
CA GLY A 3 60.97 -26.00 4.48
C GLY A 3 59.50 -26.51 4.53
N SER A 4 59.04 -27.12 3.43
CA SER A 4 57.81 -27.94 3.26
C SER A 4 57.86 -29.23 4.13
N PRO A 5 56.80 -30.07 4.33
CA PRO A 5 55.99 -30.69 3.25
C PRO A 5 54.50 -31.08 3.53
N ASP A 6 53.72 -31.08 2.44
CA ASP A 6 52.95 -32.19 1.81
C ASP A 6 52.11 -33.18 2.66
N SER A 7 50.85 -33.41 2.24
CA SER A 7 50.22 -34.76 2.24
C SER A 7 48.92 -34.82 1.40
N ARG A 8 48.89 -35.81 0.50
CA ARG A 8 47.80 -36.20 -0.41
C ARG A 8 46.97 -37.39 0.13
N HIS A 9 45.85 -37.62 -0.55
CA HIS A 9 45.11 -38.89 -0.79
C HIS A 9 44.02 -39.33 0.21
N ARG A 10 42.77 -39.46 -0.27
CA ARG A 10 42.24 -40.71 -0.86
C ARG A 10 40.85 -40.53 -1.48
N VAL A 11 40.69 -41.16 -2.63
CA VAL A 11 39.45 -41.48 -3.36
C VAL A 11 39.05 -42.91 -2.98
N HIS A 12 37.76 -43.21 -2.87
CA HIS A 12 37.24 -44.57 -3.00
C HIS A 12 35.91 -44.56 -3.76
N ASP A 13 35.99 -45.02 -5.01
CA ASP A 13 34.94 -45.78 -5.70
C ASP A 13 34.76 -47.14 -5.03
N LEU A 14 33.54 -47.68 -5.05
CA LEU A 14 33.31 -49.11 -5.22
C LEU A 14 31.87 -49.37 -5.69
N ASP A 15 31.82 -50.13 -6.78
CA ASP A 15 30.66 -50.57 -7.54
C ASP A 15 30.43 -52.08 -7.32
N LEU A 16 29.25 -52.57 -7.73
CA LEU A 16 28.93 -53.92 -8.23
C LEU A 16 28.48 -55.12 -7.34
N ARG A 17 27.38 -55.72 -7.85
CA ARG A 17 26.82 -57.13 -7.81
C ARG A 17 25.75 -57.43 -6.74
N ALA A 18 24.49 -57.83 -7.02
CA ALA A 18 23.85 -58.78 -7.97
C ALA A 18 23.78 -60.26 -7.49
N TYR A 19 22.64 -60.92 -7.80
CA TYR A 19 22.13 -62.28 -7.47
C TYR A 19 21.31 -62.40 -6.16
N GLY A 20 20.15 -63.08 -6.10
CA GLY A 20 19.45 -63.94 -7.07
C GLY A 20 18.07 -64.35 -6.52
N ALA A 21 17.20 -64.83 -7.41
CA ALA A 21 15.88 -65.39 -7.16
C ALA A 21 15.95 -66.85 -6.65
N ASP A 22 14.94 -67.33 -5.92
CA ASP A 22 14.04 -68.41 -6.39
C ASP A 22 13.09 -68.95 -5.30
N ASP A 23 12.06 -69.60 -5.85
CA ASP A 23 10.75 -70.08 -5.41
C ASP A 23 10.65 -71.18 -4.32
N VAL A 24 9.39 -71.58 -4.08
CA VAL A 24 8.84 -72.81 -3.42
C VAL A 24 8.22 -72.51 -2.05
N GLY A 25 6.94 -72.71 -1.74
CA GLY A 25 5.91 -73.64 -2.22
C GLY A 25 5.45 -74.53 -1.04
N GLY A 26 4.15 -74.63 -0.72
CA GLY A 26 3.67 -75.66 0.22
C GLY A 26 2.43 -75.40 1.08
N ASP A 27 1.27 -75.50 0.42
CA ASP A 27 -0.04 -76.07 0.81
C ASP A 27 -0.31 -76.66 2.25
N ARG A 28 -1.59 -76.47 2.68
CA ARG A 28 -2.56 -77.44 3.27
C ARG A 28 -2.97 -77.48 4.77
N ARG A 29 -4.32 -77.49 4.92
CA ARG A 29 -5.26 -78.01 5.97
C ARG A 29 -5.65 -77.02 7.09
N ALA A 30 -6.90 -76.56 7.30
CA ALA A 30 -8.27 -77.11 7.33
C ALA A 30 -8.77 -77.52 8.75
N HIS A 31 -9.67 -76.72 9.36
CA HIS A 31 -10.80 -77.21 10.20
C HIS A 31 -11.86 -76.12 10.53
N ARG A 32 -13.03 -76.27 9.87
CA ARG A 32 -14.48 -76.29 10.26
C ARG A 32 -14.99 -75.78 11.67
N PRO A 33 -16.33 -75.62 11.91
CA PRO A 33 -17.09 -74.35 11.89
C PRO A 33 -18.02 -74.15 13.14
N ASP A 34 -19.14 -73.41 12.99
CA ASP A 34 -20.29 -73.12 13.90
C ASP A 34 -20.18 -71.80 14.71
N ARG A 35 -21.21 -70.96 14.89
CA ARG A 35 -22.67 -71.06 14.73
C ARG A 35 -23.31 -69.67 14.64
N ARG A 36 -24.48 -69.64 14.01
CA ARG A 36 -25.44 -68.53 13.83
C ARG A 36 -25.64 -67.61 15.06
N ARG A 37 -25.80 -66.30 14.82
CA ARG A 37 -26.87 -65.48 15.43
C ARG A 37 -27.22 -64.28 14.56
N THR A 38 -28.48 -64.23 14.18
CA THR A 38 -29.16 -63.19 13.42
C THR A 38 -29.52 -61.98 14.31
N ALA A 39 -29.01 -60.80 13.91
CA ALA A 39 -29.47 -59.43 14.18
C ALA A 39 -29.49 -58.90 15.65
N PRO A 40 -29.22 -57.59 15.83
CA PRO A 40 -30.30 -56.62 15.65
C PRO A 40 -29.88 -55.42 14.79
N ARG A 41 -30.43 -55.33 13.57
CA ARG A 41 -30.25 -54.21 12.64
C ARG A 41 -30.85 -52.88 13.15
N THR A 42 -31.51 -52.88 14.30
CA THR A 42 -32.21 -51.73 14.89
C THR A 42 -31.29 -50.85 15.74
N VAL A 43 -30.34 -51.41 16.49
CA VAL A 43 -29.41 -50.64 17.33
C VAL A 43 -28.44 -49.83 16.48
N ILE A 44 -27.97 -50.40 15.37
CA ILE A 44 -27.04 -49.74 14.44
C ILE A 44 -27.69 -48.53 13.75
N ARG A 45 -28.99 -48.57 13.46
CA ARG A 45 -29.71 -47.42 12.87
C ARG A 45 -29.90 -46.27 13.87
N HIS A 46 -30.09 -46.57 15.15
CA HIS A 46 -30.19 -45.55 16.19
C HIS A 46 -28.84 -44.90 16.50
N VAL A 47 -27.76 -45.69 16.55
CA VAL A 47 -26.41 -45.14 16.72
C VAL A 47 -26.00 -44.28 15.50
N ALA A 48 -26.28 -44.73 14.27
CA ALA A 48 -26.00 -43.95 13.07
C ALA A 48 -26.81 -42.64 13.01
N ARG A 49 -28.08 -42.64 13.42
CA ARG A 49 -28.90 -41.41 13.49
C ARG A 49 -28.40 -40.44 14.55
N ARG A 50 -27.95 -40.93 15.71
CA ARG A 50 -27.38 -40.08 16.77
C ARG A 50 -26.04 -39.48 16.37
N ILE A 51 -25.19 -40.23 15.68
CA ILE A 51 -23.91 -39.73 15.14
C ILE A 51 -24.17 -38.69 14.05
N ALA A 52 -25.13 -38.94 13.13
CA ALA A 52 -25.49 -37.97 12.10
C ALA A 52 -26.08 -36.67 12.69
N ALA A 53 -26.94 -36.77 13.71
CA ALA A 53 -27.51 -35.60 14.39
C ALA A 53 -26.44 -34.81 15.16
N ALA A 54 -25.51 -35.48 15.85
CA ALA A 54 -24.38 -34.84 16.52
C ALA A 54 -23.44 -34.15 15.51
N PHE A 55 -23.23 -34.76 14.35
CA PHE A 55 -22.41 -34.18 13.27
C PHE A 55 -23.07 -32.95 12.63
N VAL A 56 -24.38 -32.98 12.41
CA VAL A 56 -25.14 -31.81 11.94
C VAL A 56 -25.13 -30.70 12.99
N ALA A 57 -25.28 -31.02 14.28
CA ALA A 57 -25.18 -30.02 15.35
C ALA A 57 -23.78 -29.40 15.43
N LEU A 58 -22.72 -30.19 15.26
CA LEU A 58 -21.33 -29.71 15.23
C LEU A 58 -21.06 -28.83 14.00
N MET A 59 -21.58 -29.22 12.83
CA MET A 59 -21.51 -28.42 11.60
C MET A 59 -22.28 -27.11 11.74
N MET A 60 -23.48 -27.12 12.34
CA MET A 60 -24.26 -25.90 12.58
C MET A 60 -23.62 -25.00 13.64
N ALA A 61 -22.97 -25.55 14.66
CA ALA A 61 -22.18 -24.77 15.63
C ALA A 61 -20.91 -24.17 14.99
N ALA A 62 -20.23 -24.93 14.13
CA ALA A 62 -19.10 -24.44 13.33
C ALA A 62 -19.56 -23.35 12.34
N VAL A 63 -20.71 -23.51 11.68
CA VAL A 63 -21.33 -22.49 10.81
C VAL A 63 -21.77 -21.27 11.62
N ALA A 64 -22.28 -21.42 12.84
CA ALA A 64 -22.59 -20.30 13.72
C ALA A 64 -21.31 -19.53 14.15
N LEU A 65 -20.18 -20.22 14.34
CA LEU A 65 -18.87 -19.61 14.55
C LEU A 65 -18.32 -18.93 13.28
N ILE A 66 -18.62 -19.45 12.08
CA ILE A 66 -18.33 -18.80 10.79
C ILE A 66 -19.12 -17.47 10.64
N VAL A 67 -20.35 -17.43 11.16
CA VAL A 67 -21.25 -16.27 11.03
C VAL A 67 -21.06 -15.25 12.16
N ALA A 68 -20.47 -15.61 13.30
CA ALA A 68 -20.27 -14.70 14.43
C ALA A 68 -19.45 -13.43 14.10
N PRO A 69 -18.31 -13.47 13.37
CA PRO A 69 -17.63 -12.24 12.97
C PRO A 69 -18.45 -11.46 11.94
N THR A 70 -19.31 -12.11 11.13
CA THR A 70 -20.23 -11.40 10.22
C THR A 70 -21.45 -10.80 10.93
N ALA A 71 -21.81 -11.26 12.13
CA ALA A 71 -22.95 -10.76 12.89
C ALA A 71 -22.70 -9.34 13.45
N ALA A 72 -21.44 -8.99 13.74
CA ALA A 72 -21.05 -7.61 14.05
C ALA A 72 -21.26 -6.68 12.83
N TRP A 73 -20.98 -7.17 11.62
CA TRP A 73 -21.17 -6.40 10.37
C TRP A 73 -22.64 -6.28 9.97
N ALA A 74 -23.47 -7.26 10.32
CA ALA A 74 -24.92 -7.20 10.10
C ALA A 74 -25.63 -6.16 10.98
N ALA A 75 -24.99 -5.71 12.07
CA ALA A 75 -25.53 -4.69 12.97
C ALA A 75 -25.19 -3.25 12.55
N GLY A 76 -24.42 -3.05 11.48
CA GLY A 76 -24.14 -1.73 10.90
C GLY A 76 -23.12 -0.87 11.64
N ALA A 77 -22.38 -1.40 12.62
CA ALA A 77 -21.28 -0.72 13.29
C ALA A 77 -19.93 -1.31 12.87
N PRO A 78 -18.88 -0.49 12.67
CA PRO A 78 -17.54 -1.00 12.44
C PRO A 78 -17.03 -1.78 13.66
N PRO A 79 -16.12 -2.74 13.47
CA PRO A 79 -15.57 -3.51 14.58
C PRO A 79 -14.73 -2.62 15.50
N VAL A 80 -14.91 -2.80 16.81
CA VAL A 80 -14.11 -2.11 17.84
C VAL A 80 -12.66 -2.62 17.77
N PRO A 81 -11.66 -1.73 17.62
CA PRO A 81 -10.26 -2.13 17.66
C PRO A 81 -9.90 -2.82 18.99
N GLN A 82 -9.13 -3.91 18.91
CA GLN A 82 -8.73 -4.70 20.08
C GLN A 82 -7.23 -4.63 20.26
N GLN A 83 -6.78 -4.16 21.43
CA GLN A 83 -5.36 -4.21 21.79
C GLN A 83 -4.90 -5.66 21.90
N ARG A 84 -3.80 -6.00 21.24
CA ARG A 84 -3.19 -7.35 21.25
C ARG A 84 -1.82 -7.40 21.92
N GLY A 85 -1.14 -6.26 22.02
CA GLY A 85 0.17 -6.19 22.65
C GLY A 85 0.63 -4.76 22.91
N ASN A 86 1.76 -4.62 23.59
CA ASN A 86 2.45 -3.36 23.76
C ASN A 86 3.97 -3.55 23.87
N VAL A 87 4.74 -2.58 23.39
CA VAL A 87 6.21 -2.53 23.52
C VAL A 87 6.56 -1.35 24.43
N ASN A 88 7.29 -1.59 25.50
CA ASN A 88 7.77 -0.51 26.37
C ASN A 88 9.17 -0.07 25.92
N LEU A 89 9.32 1.22 25.63
CA LEU A 89 10.58 1.85 25.23
C LEU A 89 11.09 2.69 26.40
N LYS A 90 11.68 2.00 27.38
CA LYS A 90 12.19 2.63 28.60
C LYS A 90 13.27 3.65 28.28
N ASN A 91 13.28 4.76 29.01
CA ASN A 91 14.20 5.88 28.82
C ASN A 91 14.04 6.61 27.48
N TYR A 92 12.90 6.47 26.80
CA TYR A 92 12.57 7.30 25.65
C TYR A 92 11.29 8.07 25.94
N GLU A 93 11.33 9.37 25.70
CA GLU A 93 10.25 10.31 26.04
C GLU A 93 9.45 10.73 24.81
N ASP A 94 10.05 10.58 23.62
CA ASP A 94 9.42 10.86 22.35
C ASP A 94 9.58 9.65 21.43
N VAL A 95 8.46 9.13 20.93
CA VAL A 95 8.41 7.94 20.09
C VAL A 95 7.47 8.20 18.92
N ALA A 96 7.88 7.74 17.74
CA ALA A 96 7.07 7.83 16.55
C ALA A 96 7.18 6.56 15.71
N VAL A 97 6.08 6.22 15.05
CA VAL A 97 6.03 5.14 14.06
C VAL A 97 6.48 5.70 12.71
N ASN A 98 7.62 5.21 12.20
CA ASN A 98 8.19 5.66 10.93
C ASN A 98 7.69 4.83 9.75
N GLY A 99 7.40 3.55 9.96
CA GLY A 99 6.92 2.64 8.93
C GLY A 99 6.29 1.39 9.53
N ILE A 100 5.36 0.78 8.82
CA ILE A 100 4.77 -0.52 9.13
C ILE A 100 4.65 -1.32 7.83
N SER A 101 4.85 -2.64 7.89
CA SER A 101 4.67 -3.51 6.72
C SER A 101 3.21 -3.60 6.29
N ASP A 102 2.99 -3.98 5.04
CA ASP A 102 1.65 -4.18 4.49
C ASP A 102 0.83 -5.20 5.29
N ASP A 103 1.46 -6.27 5.77
CA ASP A 103 0.80 -7.29 6.57
C ASP A 103 0.74 -6.97 8.08
N GLY A 104 1.27 -5.81 8.49
CA GLY A 104 1.31 -5.39 9.89
C GLY A 104 2.12 -6.30 10.81
N SER A 105 3.09 -7.05 10.28
CA SER A 105 3.95 -7.94 11.06
C SER A 105 5.20 -7.26 11.62
N VAL A 106 5.69 -6.20 10.97
CA VAL A 106 6.88 -5.46 11.41
C VAL A 106 6.66 -3.95 11.30
N ALA A 107 7.26 -3.20 12.23
CA ALA A 107 7.29 -1.75 12.21
C ALA A 107 8.72 -1.23 12.41
N VAL A 108 9.00 -0.04 11.87
CA VAL A 108 10.20 0.74 12.16
C VAL A 108 9.79 1.94 13.00
N ILE A 109 10.48 2.11 14.11
CA ILE A 109 10.14 3.07 15.17
C ILE A 109 11.33 4.00 15.38
N TYR A 110 11.04 5.29 15.48
CA TYR A 110 11.97 6.28 15.98
C TYR A 110 11.69 6.50 17.47
N ALA A 111 12.75 6.59 18.27
CA ALA A 111 12.65 6.95 19.68
C ALA A 111 13.76 7.94 20.03
N SER A 112 13.43 8.96 20.82
CA SER A 112 14.39 9.91 21.36
C SER A 112 14.23 10.10 22.86
N ASN A 113 15.38 10.27 23.51
CA ASN A 113 15.46 10.72 24.89
C ASN A 113 15.83 12.20 24.86
N VAL A 114 14.88 13.06 25.20
CA VAL A 114 15.06 14.51 25.11
C VAL A 114 16.11 14.98 26.13
N ALA A 115 16.15 14.37 27.31
CA ALA A 115 17.10 14.73 28.36
C ALA A 115 18.58 14.45 27.98
N SER A 116 18.86 13.34 27.30
CA SER A 116 20.22 12.98 26.86
C SER A 116 20.54 13.47 25.45
N GLY A 117 19.54 13.84 24.65
CA GLY A 117 19.67 14.13 23.22
C GLY A 117 19.96 12.89 22.37
N SER A 118 19.88 11.68 22.92
CA SER A 118 20.10 10.44 22.16
C SER A 118 18.84 10.05 21.39
N SER A 119 19.00 9.63 20.13
CA SER A 119 17.92 9.04 19.34
C SER A 119 18.35 7.70 18.76
N THR A 120 17.38 6.82 18.58
CA THR A 120 17.57 5.43 18.17
C THR A 120 16.44 5.01 17.26
N TYR A 121 16.74 4.10 16.32
CA TYR A 121 15.74 3.45 15.50
C TYR A 121 15.59 1.99 15.92
N PHE A 122 14.37 1.48 15.90
CA PHE A 122 14.08 0.09 16.21
C PHE A 122 13.31 -0.56 15.07
N MET A 123 13.70 -1.79 14.71
CA MET A 123 12.81 -2.74 14.08
C MET A 123 12.02 -3.44 15.18
N VAL A 124 10.69 -3.41 15.09
CA VAL A 124 9.78 -4.05 16.03
C VAL A 124 8.97 -5.11 15.29
N THR A 125 9.04 -6.35 15.75
CA THR A 125 8.16 -7.41 15.22
C THR A 125 6.93 -7.51 16.09
N LEU A 126 5.77 -7.24 15.48
CA LEU A 126 4.54 -6.93 16.20
C LEU A 126 3.85 -8.17 16.78
N ASN A 127 4.08 -9.34 16.16
CA ASN A 127 3.49 -10.62 16.61
C ASN A 127 4.11 -11.16 17.91
N ASP A 128 5.42 -10.96 18.10
CA ASP A 128 6.16 -11.42 19.28
C ASP A 128 6.65 -10.28 20.18
N VAL A 129 6.37 -9.02 19.78
CA VAL A 129 6.69 -7.80 20.54
C VAL A 129 8.20 -7.65 20.75
N SER A 130 9.02 -8.27 19.88
CA SER A 130 10.47 -8.17 19.95
C SER A 130 10.99 -6.89 19.31
N ILE A 131 12.07 -6.35 19.87
CA ILE A 131 12.75 -5.15 19.40
C ILE A 131 14.17 -5.48 18.93
N THR A 132 14.63 -4.84 17.88
CA THR A 132 16.00 -4.91 17.37
C THR A 132 16.46 -3.50 17.07
N GLU A 133 17.53 -3.07 17.73
CA GLU A 133 18.12 -1.74 17.54
C GLU A 133 18.79 -1.63 16.16
N LEU A 134 18.57 -0.49 15.50
CA LEU A 134 19.13 -0.17 14.20
C LEU A 134 20.05 1.05 14.35
N ALA A 135 21.22 0.97 13.72
CA ALA A 135 22.21 2.06 13.71
C ALA A 135 21.88 3.16 12.66
N GLY A 136 20.60 3.31 12.31
CA GLY A 136 20.14 4.25 11.29
C GLY A 136 18.66 4.07 10.95
N ALA A 137 18.10 5.01 10.19
CA ALA A 137 16.71 4.97 9.76
C ALA A 137 16.46 3.77 8.83
N GLY A 138 15.51 2.91 9.21
CA GLY A 138 15.16 1.70 8.49
C GLY A 138 13.99 1.86 7.53
N VAL A 139 14.05 1.13 6.41
CA VAL A 139 12.96 0.95 5.45
C VAL A 139 12.64 -0.53 5.33
N ILE A 140 11.36 -0.87 5.48
CA ILE A 140 10.85 -2.23 5.39
C ILE A 140 10.75 -2.63 3.91
N SER A 141 11.20 -3.83 3.55
CA SER A 141 11.00 -4.38 2.21
C SER A 141 9.52 -4.60 1.92
N THR A 142 9.10 -4.47 0.67
CA THR A 142 7.69 -4.72 0.28
C THR A 142 7.17 -6.11 0.63
N ASP A 143 8.05 -7.12 0.78
CA ASP A 143 7.66 -8.46 1.23
C ASP A 143 7.66 -8.63 2.76
N GLY A 144 8.01 -7.58 3.51
CA GLY A 144 8.01 -7.54 4.98
C GLY A 144 9.10 -8.37 5.64
N LYS A 145 10.05 -8.95 4.89
CA LYS A 145 11.04 -9.90 5.43
C LYS A 145 12.35 -9.28 5.88
N GLN A 146 12.66 -8.07 5.39
CA GLN A 146 13.91 -7.39 5.68
C GLN A 146 13.64 -5.93 6.03
N VAL A 147 14.49 -5.36 6.89
CA VAL A 147 14.59 -3.92 7.09
C VAL A 147 15.98 -3.47 6.64
N TYR A 148 16.03 -2.59 5.65
CA TYR A 148 17.27 -2.03 5.12
C TYR A 148 17.54 -0.65 5.71
N PHE A 149 18.79 -0.38 6.06
CA PHE A 149 19.20 0.91 6.60
C PHE A 149 20.65 1.20 6.25
N VAL A 150 21.01 2.48 6.22
CA VAL A 150 22.41 2.90 6.19
C VAL A 150 22.85 3.13 7.63
N ASP A 151 23.92 2.45 8.03
CA ASP A 151 24.55 2.65 9.32
C ASP A 151 25.24 4.02 9.34
N THR A 152 24.83 4.90 10.25
CA THR A 152 25.26 6.31 10.27
C THR A 152 26.74 6.47 10.60
N ASP A 153 27.34 5.53 11.31
CA ASP A 153 28.75 5.60 11.73
C ASP A 153 29.68 5.08 10.63
N SER A 154 29.27 4.02 9.95
CA SER A 154 30.10 3.33 8.96
C SER A 154 29.79 3.67 7.50
N GLY A 155 28.65 4.31 7.22
CA GLY A 155 28.17 4.55 5.85
C GLY A 155 27.92 3.25 5.08
N LYS A 156 27.59 2.15 5.77
CA LYS A 156 27.38 0.86 5.13
C LYS A 156 25.91 0.51 5.09
N LEU A 157 25.48 -0.04 3.95
CA LEU A 157 24.16 -0.60 3.81
C LEU A 157 24.06 -1.89 4.63
N LYS A 158 23.04 -1.98 5.47
CA LYS A 158 22.75 -3.15 6.30
C LYS A 158 21.34 -3.65 6.03
N ALA A 159 21.14 -4.95 6.26
CA ALA A 159 19.85 -5.62 6.21
C ALA A 159 19.62 -6.37 7.53
N ALA A 160 18.52 -6.07 8.20
CA ALA A 160 18.04 -6.80 9.35
C ALA A 160 16.98 -7.81 8.90
N ASP A 161 17.24 -9.10 9.14
CA ASP A 161 16.27 -10.15 8.88
C ASP A 161 15.18 -10.14 9.95
N VAL A 162 13.92 -10.02 9.53
CA VAL A 162 12.78 -9.87 10.43
C VAL A 162 12.54 -11.15 11.25
N ALA A 163 12.81 -12.34 10.68
CA ALA A 163 12.57 -13.60 11.35
C ALA A 163 13.68 -13.95 12.35
N SER A 164 14.94 -13.83 11.95
CA SER A 164 16.10 -14.22 12.75
C SER A 164 16.68 -13.09 13.60
N LYS A 165 16.24 -11.85 13.39
CA LYS A 165 16.77 -10.61 14.02
C LYS A 165 18.25 -10.37 13.75
N GLN A 166 18.82 -11.04 12.76
CA GLN A 166 20.24 -10.92 12.45
C GLN A 166 20.46 -9.74 11.53
N ILE A 167 21.45 -8.91 11.86
CA ILE A 167 21.85 -7.77 11.04
C ILE A 167 23.08 -8.17 10.22
N THR A 168 22.97 -8.03 8.91
CA THR A 168 24.04 -8.33 7.96
C THR A 168 24.49 -7.04 7.27
N THR A 169 25.81 -6.91 7.09
CA THR A 169 26.38 -5.84 6.26
C THR A 169 26.41 -6.30 4.82
N LEU A 170 25.81 -5.52 3.93
CA LEU A 170 25.83 -5.77 2.49
C LEU A 170 27.12 -5.23 1.89
N ASN A 171 27.59 -5.86 0.80
CA ASN A 171 28.84 -5.46 0.17
C ASN A 171 28.69 -4.12 -0.57
N GLY A 172 29.77 -3.34 -0.61
CA GLY A 172 29.78 -2.00 -1.20
C GLY A 172 29.63 -0.90 -0.15
N SER A 173 30.17 0.27 -0.46
CA SER A 173 29.94 1.48 0.32
C SER A 173 28.83 2.28 -0.35
N VAL A 174 27.94 2.79 0.48
CA VAL A 174 26.93 3.78 0.14
C VAL A 174 27.45 5.07 0.82
N GLY A 175 27.46 6.22 0.16
CA GLY A 175 28.07 7.45 0.70
C GLY A 175 27.57 7.79 2.11
N GLY A 176 28.37 8.52 2.91
CA GLY A 176 28.05 8.79 4.32
C GLY A 176 26.83 9.69 4.58
N SER A 177 26.28 10.34 3.55
CA SER A 177 25.06 11.17 3.61
C SER A 177 23.81 10.45 3.08
N GLU A 178 23.92 9.16 2.78
CA GLU A 178 22.88 8.40 2.09
C GLU A 178 21.85 7.80 3.04
N TYR A 179 20.58 7.76 2.61
CA TYR A 179 19.48 7.12 3.32
C TYR A 179 18.74 6.15 2.41
N VAL A 180 18.22 5.05 2.97
CA VAL A 180 17.33 4.16 2.23
C VAL A 180 15.97 4.86 2.10
N VAL A 181 15.45 4.92 0.87
CA VAL A 181 14.15 5.56 0.57
C VAL A 181 13.09 4.56 0.07
N GLY A 182 13.49 3.34 -0.23
CA GLY A 182 12.60 2.30 -0.72
C GLY A 182 13.29 0.94 -0.80
N ALA A 183 12.55 -0.13 -0.61
CA ALA A 183 13.11 -1.47 -0.68
C ALA A 183 12.08 -2.51 -1.12
N THR A 184 12.56 -3.46 -1.92
CA THR A 184 11.87 -4.70 -2.28
C THR A 184 12.70 -5.89 -1.80
N ALA A 185 12.25 -7.11 -2.09
CA ALA A 185 13.03 -8.32 -1.79
C ALA A 185 14.37 -8.41 -2.56
N ASP A 186 14.50 -7.72 -3.71
CA ASP A 186 15.66 -7.84 -4.58
C ASP A 186 16.42 -6.53 -4.84
N ARG A 187 15.82 -5.39 -4.49
CA ARG A 187 16.39 -4.06 -4.74
C ARG A 187 16.20 -3.11 -3.57
N VAL A 188 17.19 -2.27 -3.34
CA VAL A 188 17.15 -1.16 -2.38
C VAL A 188 17.43 0.14 -3.11
N LEU A 189 16.58 1.14 -2.91
CA LEU A 189 16.79 2.49 -3.39
C LEU A 189 17.42 3.35 -2.30
N ILE A 190 18.51 3.99 -2.65
CA ILE A 190 19.35 4.76 -1.74
C ILE A 190 19.47 6.17 -2.30
N SER A 191 19.10 7.15 -1.49
CA SER A 191 19.12 8.55 -1.88
C SER A 191 20.30 9.27 -1.24
N ASP A 192 21.04 10.01 -2.05
CA ASP A 192 21.99 11.03 -1.62
C ASP A 192 21.42 12.42 -1.94
N TYR A 193 21.15 13.19 -0.90
CA TYR A 193 20.73 14.58 -1.02
C TYR A 193 21.95 15.49 -1.03
N SER A 194 22.41 15.83 -2.23
CA SER A 194 23.38 16.89 -2.41
C SER A 194 22.67 18.24 -2.52
N GLY A 195 23.27 19.33 -2.05
CA GLY A 195 22.68 20.68 -2.20
C GLY A 195 22.41 21.10 -3.65
N SER A 196 22.90 20.35 -4.64
CA SER A 196 22.70 20.57 -6.08
C SER A 196 21.71 19.60 -6.76
N GLY A 197 21.01 18.74 -6.00
CA GLY A 197 20.05 17.79 -6.56
C GLY A 197 20.04 16.44 -5.86
N VAL A 198 19.24 15.52 -6.39
CA VAL A 198 19.04 14.18 -5.81
C VAL A 198 19.77 13.14 -6.65
N THR A 199 20.56 12.29 -6.00
CA THR A 199 21.11 11.08 -6.62
C THR A 199 20.42 9.86 -6.03
N LEU A 200 19.85 9.02 -6.87
CA LEU A 200 19.25 7.75 -6.48
C LEU A 200 20.11 6.59 -6.99
N ASN A 201 20.63 5.78 -6.07
CA ASN A 201 21.35 4.56 -6.36
C ASN A 201 20.40 3.36 -6.18
N THR A 202 20.32 2.53 -7.22
CA THR A 202 19.61 1.25 -7.17
C THR A 202 20.62 0.16 -6.83
N TYR A 203 20.50 -0.40 -5.64
CA TYR A 203 21.30 -1.51 -5.16
C TYR A 203 20.60 -2.84 -5.40
N ASP A 204 21.24 -3.77 -6.10
CA ASP A 204 20.74 -5.13 -6.29
C ASP A 204 21.23 -6.02 -5.13
N VAL A 205 20.28 -6.55 -4.36
CA VAL A 205 20.53 -7.35 -3.14
C VAL A 205 21.22 -8.66 -3.46
N LYS A 206 20.91 -9.28 -4.61
CA LYS A 206 21.50 -10.58 -5.01
C LYS A 206 22.92 -10.42 -5.53
N GLN A 207 23.15 -9.39 -6.34
CA GLN A 207 24.46 -9.07 -6.90
C GLN A 207 25.35 -8.34 -5.91
N GLN A 208 24.77 -7.83 -4.81
CA GLN A 208 25.42 -7.06 -3.77
C GLN A 208 26.24 -5.87 -4.29
N ARG A 209 25.62 -5.09 -5.18
CA ARG A 209 26.24 -3.90 -5.78
C ARG A 209 25.19 -2.92 -6.29
N VAL A 210 25.59 -1.66 -6.45
CA VAL A 210 24.80 -0.67 -7.19
C VAL A 210 24.79 -1.05 -8.67
N THR A 211 23.59 -1.14 -9.25
CA THR A 211 23.38 -1.49 -10.67
C THR A 211 23.01 -0.30 -11.53
N ALA A 212 22.44 0.75 -10.93
CA ALA A 212 22.10 1.99 -11.62
C ALA A 212 22.24 3.19 -10.68
N THR A 213 22.60 4.33 -11.25
CA THR A 213 22.64 5.63 -10.57
C THR A 213 21.87 6.63 -11.40
N THR A 214 20.84 7.22 -10.82
CA THR A 214 19.98 8.22 -11.43
C THR A 214 20.30 9.57 -10.82
N LYS A 215 20.64 10.56 -11.65
CA LYS A 215 20.92 11.93 -11.19
C LYS A 215 19.80 12.85 -11.63
N ILE A 216 19.21 13.53 -10.66
CA ILE A 216 18.16 14.53 -10.86
C ILE A 216 18.78 15.86 -10.46
N SER A 217 19.19 16.62 -11.48
CA SER A 217 20.02 17.84 -11.33
C SER A 217 19.27 19.05 -10.76
N SER A 218 17.98 18.93 -10.52
CA SER A 218 17.16 20.00 -9.97
C SER A 218 16.95 19.79 -8.48
N SER A 219 17.38 20.76 -7.67
CA SER A 219 17.10 20.80 -6.24
C SER A 219 15.65 21.18 -5.91
N SER A 220 14.89 21.67 -6.90
CA SER A 220 13.46 21.96 -6.77
C SER A 220 12.56 20.84 -7.33
N ALA A 221 13.14 19.73 -7.81
CA ALA A 221 12.38 18.59 -8.29
C ALA A 221 11.61 17.93 -7.14
N MET A 222 10.31 17.76 -7.34
CA MET A 222 9.45 16.97 -6.47
C MET A 222 9.40 15.54 -7.01
N LEU A 223 9.66 14.56 -6.16
CA LEU A 223 9.85 13.17 -6.58
C LEU A 223 8.66 12.30 -6.19
N GLY A 224 8.16 11.51 -7.13
CA GLY A 224 7.27 10.38 -6.89
C GLY A 224 7.92 9.09 -7.35
N VAL A 225 8.04 8.09 -6.48
CA VAL A 225 8.63 6.80 -6.84
C VAL A 225 7.52 5.81 -7.19
N ALA A 226 7.69 5.06 -8.27
CA ALA A 226 6.75 4.02 -8.65
C ALA A 226 6.70 2.92 -7.56
N PRO A 227 5.51 2.34 -7.27
CA PRO A 227 5.34 1.25 -6.29
C PRO A 227 6.32 0.08 -6.44
N ASP A 228 6.57 -0.30 -7.70
CA ASP A 228 7.49 -1.39 -8.03
C ASP A 228 8.96 -0.94 -8.05
N TYR A 229 9.26 0.31 -7.68
CA TYR A 229 10.59 0.91 -7.70
C TYR A 229 11.29 0.79 -9.07
N SER A 230 10.54 0.67 -10.17
CA SER A 230 11.09 0.63 -11.52
C SER A 230 11.40 2.02 -12.07
N HIS A 231 10.66 3.03 -11.62
CA HIS A 231 10.78 4.41 -12.08
C HIS A 231 10.70 5.40 -10.93
N VAL A 232 11.32 6.57 -11.13
CA VAL A 232 11.03 7.79 -10.37
C VAL A 232 10.52 8.85 -11.33
N PHE A 233 9.52 9.60 -10.91
CA PHE A 233 8.94 10.72 -11.61
C PHE A 233 9.41 12.00 -10.92
N ALA A 234 10.04 12.90 -11.68
CA ALA A 234 10.40 14.23 -11.23
C ALA A 234 9.42 15.25 -11.81
N VAL A 235 8.80 16.03 -10.94
CA VAL A 235 8.01 17.21 -11.30
C VAL A 235 8.86 18.44 -11.00
N GLU A 236 9.21 19.18 -12.04
CA GLU A 236 10.12 20.32 -11.96
C GLU A 236 9.41 21.62 -12.35
N PRO A 237 9.13 22.52 -11.39
CA PRO A 237 8.58 23.83 -11.71
C PRO A 237 9.61 24.70 -12.44
N SER A 238 9.14 25.55 -13.36
CA SER A 238 9.98 26.58 -13.97
C SER A 238 10.41 27.60 -12.91
N SER A 239 11.53 28.29 -13.15
CA SER A 239 12.03 29.34 -12.25
C SER A 239 11.02 30.47 -12.00
N SER A 240 10.11 30.69 -12.95
CA SER A 240 9.00 31.64 -12.83
C SER A 240 7.79 31.12 -12.05
N GLY A 241 7.71 29.82 -11.77
CA GLY A 241 6.52 29.19 -11.19
C GLY A 241 5.29 29.14 -12.10
N SER A 242 5.41 29.57 -13.36
CA SER A 242 4.28 29.67 -14.30
C SER A 242 4.01 28.37 -15.07
N SER A 243 4.91 27.39 -14.98
CA SER A 243 4.82 26.10 -15.66
C SER A 243 5.60 25.05 -14.86
N ALA A 244 5.38 23.78 -15.17
CA ALA A 244 6.23 22.70 -14.68
C ALA A 244 6.40 21.63 -15.76
N THR A 245 7.48 20.86 -15.62
CA THR A 245 7.72 19.68 -16.46
C THR A 245 7.64 18.41 -15.64
N LEU A 246 7.30 17.32 -16.30
CA LEU A 246 7.35 15.97 -15.76
C LEU A 246 8.44 15.20 -16.52
N GLN A 247 9.30 14.51 -15.79
CA GLN A 247 10.30 13.61 -16.36
C GLN A 247 10.29 12.28 -15.62
N ALA A 248 10.29 11.17 -16.34
CA ALA A 248 10.44 9.85 -15.75
C ALA A 248 11.89 9.38 -15.87
N TYR A 249 12.40 8.70 -14.86
CA TYR A 249 13.70 8.06 -14.88
C TYR A 249 13.53 6.59 -14.56
N ASP A 250 14.09 5.74 -15.41
CA ASP A 250 14.13 4.30 -15.22
C ASP A 250 15.24 3.98 -14.21
N LEU A 251 14.85 3.47 -13.05
CA LEU A 251 15.76 3.16 -11.95
C LEU A 251 16.56 1.87 -12.18
N THR A 252 16.23 1.09 -13.22
CA THR A 252 16.99 -0.10 -13.62
C THR A 252 18.12 0.23 -14.59
N THR A 253 17.92 1.23 -15.46
CA THR A 253 18.90 1.63 -16.49
C THR A 253 19.58 2.97 -16.21
N GLY A 254 19.04 3.77 -15.30
CA GLY A 254 19.45 5.16 -15.04
C GLY A 254 19.09 6.14 -16.17
N GLN A 255 18.33 5.68 -17.18
CA GLN A 255 17.94 6.51 -18.32
C GLN A 255 16.72 7.36 -17.99
N SER A 256 16.63 8.54 -18.60
CA SER A 256 15.46 9.41 -18.47
C SER A 256 14.61 9.46 -19.74
N SER A 257 13.31 9.67 -19.57
CA SER A 257 12.42 10.09 -20.65
C SER A 257 12.73 11.54 -21.05
N PRO A 258 12.31 11.98 -22.25
CA PRO A 258 12.18 13.40 -22.52
C PRO A 258 11.28 14.07 -21.47
N ALA A 259 11.61 15.29 -21.08
CA ALA A 259 10.75 16.10 -20.23
C ALA A 259 9.49 16.49 -21.01
N GLN A 260 8.33 16.33 -20.40
CA GLN A 260 7.03 16.75 -20.96
C GLN A 260 6.47 17.93 -20.18
N GLN A 261 5.83 18.87 -20.87
CA GLN A 261 5.17 20.00 -20.21
C GLN A 261 3.92 19.52 -19.48
N ILE A 262 3.79 19.93 -18.21
CA ILE A 262 2.57 19.69 -17.45
C ILE A 262 1.50 20.66 -17.92
N THR A 263 0.34 20.13 -18.27
CA THR A 263 -0.82 20.92 -18.69
C THR A 263 -1.93 20.76 -17.67
N GLY A 264 -2.61 21.83 -17.30
CA GLY A 264 -3.63 21.78 -16.27
C GLY A 264 -4.63 22.94 -16.35
N PRO A 265 -5.60 22.96 -15.44
CA PRO A 265 -6.50 24.09 -15.22
C PRO A 265 -5.78 25.45 -15.14
N SER A 266 -6.49 26.53 -15.50
CA SER A 266 -5.97 27.89 -15.33
C SER A 266 -5.84 28.25 -13.84
N GLY A 267 -4.82 29.03 -13.49
CA GLY A 267 -4.64 29.54 -12.12
C GLY A 267 -3.84 28.63 -11.19
N ILE A 268 -3.23 27.57 -11.69
CA ILE A 268 -2.30 26.74 -10.91
C ILE A 268 -1.02 27.53 -10.65
N ASP A 269 -0.63 27.58 -9.38
CA ASP A 269 0.71 27.98 -8.98
C ASP A 269 1.63 26.76 -9.01
N TYR A 270 2.45 26.66 -10.06
CA TYR A 270 3.35 25.53 -10.23
C TYR A 270 4.54 25.60 -9.24
N SER A 271 4.87 26.79 -8.72
CA SER A 271 5.98 26.94 -7.76
C SER A 271 5.73 26.25 -6.42
N ASN A 272 4.47 26.05 -6.07
CA ASN A 272 4.01 25.45 -4.82
C ASN A 272 3.42 24.04 -5.02
N LEU A 273 3.76 23.36 -6.12
CA LEU A 273 3.39 21.96 -6.27
C LEU A 273 4.09 21.09 -5.22
N SER A 274 3.56 19.90 -4.98
CA SER A 274 4.22 18.86 -4.21
C SER A 274 3.68 17.52 -4.66
N VAL A 275 4.57 16.54 -4.89
CA VAL A 275 4.17 15.16 -5.18
C VAL A 275 3.93 14.47 -3.85
N LEU A 276 2.70 13.98 -3.64
CA LEU A 276 2.30 13.35 -2.38
C LEU A 276 2.42 11.83 -2.43
N SER A 277 2.03 11.23 -3.56
CA SER A 277 2.05 9.77 -3.73
C SER A 277 2.00 9.39 -5.20
N THR A 278 2.51 8.20 -5.51
CA THR A 278 2.29 7.52 -6.79
C THR A 278 1.16 6.51 -6.63
N LEU A 279 0.24 6.44 -7.60
CA LEU A 279 -0.83 5.44 -7.58
C LEU A 279 -0.24 4.02 -7.70
N VAL A 280 -0.99 3.04 -7.18
CA VAL A 280 -0.65 1.60 -7.21
C VAL A 280 -0.35 1.10 -8.63
N ASP A 281 -1.00 1.64 -9.65
CA ASP A 281 -0.78 1.24 -11.04
C ASP A 281 0.43 1.92 -11.71
N GLY A 282 1.07 2.87 -11.03
CA GLY A 282 2.19 3.66 -11.54
C GLY A 282 1.81 4.61 -12.69
N LYS A 283 0.52 4.83 -12.96
CA LYS A 283 0.05 5.61 -14.13
C LYS A 283 -0.30 7.07 -13.80
N ALA A 284 -0.39 7.40 -12.52
CA ALA A 284 -0.62 8.77 -12.10
C ALA A 284 0.12 9.09 -10.80
N LEU A 285 0.27 10.38 -10.54
CA LEU A 285 0.69 10.93 -9.26
C LEU A 285 -0.48 11.68 -8.63
N LEU A 286 -0.56 11.61 -7.32
CA LEU A 286 -1.31 12.56 -6.50
C LEU A 286 -0.40 13.76 -6.22
N VAL A 287 -0.83 14.94 -6.63
CA VAL A 287 -0.06 16.18 -6.52
C VAL A 287 -0.90 17.21 -5.78
N SER A 288 -0.31 17.97 -4.87
CA SER A 288 -0.94 19.14 -4.26
C SER A 288 -0.34 20.45 -4.76
N SER A 289 -1.10 21.54 -4.77
CA SER A 289 -0.60 22.92 -4.90
C SER A 289 -1.11 23.75 -3.74
N TYR A 290 -0.26 24.51 -3.06
CA TYR A 290 -0.68 25.45 -2.03
C TYR A 290 -0.92 26.82 -2.64
N SER A 291 -2.09 27.41 -2.38
CA SER A 291 -2.29 28.81 -2.79
C SER A 291 -1.52 29.73 -1.84
N SER A 292 -0.88 30.75 -2.39
CA SER A 292 -0.08 31.70 -1.60
C SER A 292 -0.92 32.62 -0.69
N SER A 293 -2.24 32.66 -0.90
CA SER A 293 -3.19 33.55 -0.21
C SER A 293 -4.07 32.86 0.83
N ALA A 294 -4.29 31.56 0.72
CA ALA A 294 -5.03 30.76 1.68
C ALA A 294 -4.14 29.58 2.07
N SER A 295 -3.98 29.28 3.36
CA SER A 295 -3.18 28.14 3.85
C SER A 295 -3.78 26.78 3.47
N ALA A 296 -4.09 26.61 2.20
CA ALA A 296 -5.05 25.71 1.63
C ALA A 296 -4.43 24.98 0.44
N ALA A 297 -4.57 23.65 0.46
CA ALA A 297 -4.03 22.78 -0.56
C ALA A 297 -5.12 22.39 -1.57
N LEU A 298 -4.77 22.47 -2.86
CA LEU A 298 -5.54 21.96 -3.98
C LEU A 298 -4.93 20.63 -4.43
N TYR A 299 -5.75 19.62 -4.69
CA TYR A 299 -5.28 18.28 -5.02
C TYR A 299 -5.63 17.91 -6.44
N TYR A 300 -4.67 17.27 -7.08
CA TYR A 300 -4.69 16.96 -8.49
C TYR A 300 -4.23 15.53 -8.73
N ARG A 301 -4.84 14.92 -9.74
CA ARG A 301 -4.30 13.75 -10.41
C ARG A 301 -3.43 14.22 -11.57
N LEU A 302 -2.15 13.88 -11.56
CA LEU A 302 -1.21 14.08 -12.66
C LEU A 302 -1.03 12.75 -13.41
N ASP A 303 -1.50 12.68 -14.65
CA ASP A 303 -1.29 11.51 -15.49
C ASP A 303 0.16 11.47 -16.00
N VAL A 304 0.89 10.41 -15.66
CA VAL A 304 2.34 10.36 -15.96
C VAL A 304 2.63 10.13 -17.45
N THR A 305 1.64 9.65 -18.21
CA THR A 305 1.83 9.31 -19.63
C THR A 305 1.78 10.53 -20.53
N ASN A 306 0.99 11.54 -20.16
CA ASN A 306 0.74 12.72 -20.98
C ASN A 306 0.93 14.06 -20.25
N GLY A 307 1.33 14.03 -18.97
CA GLY A 307 1.58 15.24 -18.18
C GLY A 307 0.31 16.05 -17.89
N ARG A 308 -0.89 15.48 -18.04
CA ARG A 308 -2.13 16.19 -17.79
C ARG A 308 -2.48 16.18 -16.31
N LEU A 309 -2.59 17.37 -15.75
CA LEU A 309 -3.10 17.65 -14.43
C LEU A 309 -4.63 17.82 -14.48
N THR A 310 -5.33 17.15 -13.58
CA THR A 310 -6.78 17.22 -13.43
C THR A 310 -7.13 17.40 -11.95
N TYR A 311 -8.11 18.24 -11.64
CA TYR A 311 -8.61 18.33 -10.27
C TYR A 311 -9.09 16.96 -9.81
N LEU A 312 -8.73 16.59 -8.58
CA LEU A 312 -9.21 15.37 -7.95
C LEU A 312 -10.67 15.50 -7.49
N SER A 313 -11.08 16.73 -7.14
CA SER A 313 -12.41 17.10 -6.70
C SER A 313 -12.91 18.31 -7.48
N ASP A 314 -14.21 18.34 -7.79
CA ASP A 314 -14.94 19.52 -8.27
C ASP A 314 -15.30 20.50 -7.13
N HIS A 315 -14.91 20.18 -5.90
CA HIS A 315 -15.05 21.03 -4.71
C HIS A 315 -13.67 21.43 -4.13
N PRO A 316 -13.52 22.60 -3.47
CA PRO A 316 -12.26 23.10 -2.88
C PRO A 316 -11.77 22.34 -1.65
N TYR A 317 -11.72 21.00 -1.68
CA TYR A 317 -11.39 20.27 -0.46
C TYR A 317 -10.79 18.90 -0.73
N THR A 318 -9.54 18.70 -0.32
CA THR A 318 -9.06 17.36 0.01
C THR A 318 -8.00 17.49 1.09
N LEU A 319 -7.88 16.51 1.95
CA LEU A 319 -6.93 16.49 3.06
C LEU A 319 -6.46 15.04 3.11
N THR A 320 -5.40 14.75 2.37
CA THR A 320 -4.99 13.35 2.20
C THR A 320 -4.06 12.98 3.35
N THR A 321 -4.60 12.27 4.34
CA THR A 321 -3.77 11.63 5.35
C THR A 321 -3.72 10.14 5.03
N ASN A 322 -2.76 9.76 4.21
CA ASN A 322 -2.03 8.56 4.51
C ASN A 322 -0.54 8.94 4.47
N ARG A 323 0.07 9.10 5.65
CA ARG A 323 1.52 9.37 5.76
C ARG A 323 2.37 8.19 5.28
N SER A 324 1.76 7.07 4.87
CA SER A 324 2.46 6.05 4.10
C SER A 324 2.60 6.53 2.66
N TYR A 325 3.82 6.98 2.33
CA TYR A 325 4.26 7.54 1.04
C TYR A 325 4.15 6.59 -0.17
N THR A 326 3.38 5.50 -0.08
CA THR A 326 3.30 4.50 -1.13
C THR A 326 1.86 3.96 -1.27
N GLU A 327 1.39 3.93 -2.51
CA GLU A 327 0.30 3.04 -2.98
C GLU A 327 -1.14 3.36 -2.54
N ALA A 328 -1.53 4.64 -2.50
CA ALA A 328 -2.93 4.99 -2.27
C ALA A 328 -3.75 4.96 -3.58
N ARG A 329 -4.75 4.07 -3.66
CA ARG A 329 -5.83 4.18 -4.69
C ARG A 329 -6.90 5.19 -4.27
N TYR A 330 -7.22 5.19 -2.98
CA TYR A 330 -8.22 6.08 -2.41
C TYR A 330 -7.55 7.08 -1.49
N VAL A 331 -8.12 8.28 -1.44
CA VAL A 331 -7.75 9.28 -0.44
C VAL A 331 -8.98 9.88 0.19
N LEU A 332 -8.80 10.30 1.44
CA LEU A 332 -9.83 11.03 2.16
C LEU A 332 -9.76 12.51 1.82
N GLY A 333 -10.92 13.16 1.76
CA GLY A 333 -11.06 14.61 1.73
C GLY A 333 -12.15 15.06 2.69
N PHE A 334 -12.03 16.29 3.19
CA PHE A 334 -12.97 16.90 4.13
C PHE A 334 -13.61 18.12 3.50
N ASP A 335 -14.86 18.00 3.05
CA ASP A 335 -15.54 19.01 2.25
C ASP A 335 -16.29 20.04 3.11
N GLY A 336 -15.95 21.31 2.95
CA GLY A 336 -16.65 22.43 3.56
C GLY A 336 -17.97 22.80 2.84
N PRO A 337 -18.76 23.69 3.43
CA PRO A 337 -20.17 23.86 3.08
C PRO A 337 -20.46 24.48 1.69
N ALA A 338 -19.50 25.14 1.05
CA ALA A 338 -19.48 25.60 -0.35
C ALA A 338 -18.25 26.47 -0.63
N GLY A 339 -17.77 26.51 -1.88
CA GLY A 339 -16.70 27.44 -2.30
C GLY A 339 -16.22 27.20 -3.73
N ASP A 340 -15.45 28.15 -4.25
CA ASP A 340 -14.68 27.97 -5.50
C ASP A 340 -13.49 27.03 -5.25
N PRO A 341 -13.33 25.93 -6.03
CA PRO A 341 -12.15 25.05 -6.03
C PRO A 341 -10.82 25.78 -5.94
N ALA A 342 -10.69 26.99 -6.48
CA ALA A 342 -9.46 27.78 -6.45
C ALA A 342 -9.07 28.31 -5.05
N ASN A 343 -9.99 28.36 -4.08
CA ASN A 343 -9.75 28.99 -2.78
C ASN A 343 -9.30 28.03 -1.67
N GLY A 344 -9.49 26.72 -1.85
CA GLY A 344 -9.13 25.64 -0.91
C GLY A 344 -9.56 25.85 0.56
N VAL A 345 -9.15 24.96 1.48
CA VAL A 345 -9.36 25.11 2.94
C VAL A 345 -8.09 25.11 3.76
N ASN A 346 -8.07 26.01 4.73
CA ASN A 346 -7.04 26.06 5.74
C ASN A 346 -7.05 24.79 6.61
N LEU A 347 -5.92 24.08 6.67
CA LEU A 347 -5.74 22.86 7.48
C LEU A 347 -6.09 23.06 8.96
N SER A 348 -5.99 24.28 9.49
CA SER A 348 -6.37 24.63 10.86
C SER A 348 -7.88 24.74 11.09
N LYS A 349 -8.70 24.67 10.03
CA LYS A 349 -10.15 24.90 10.04
C LYS A 349 -10.97 23.69 9.62
N VAL A 350 -10.45 22.48 9.79
CA VAL A 350 -11.20 21.26 9.41
C VAL A 350 -12.42 21.03 10.29
N SER A 351 -12.46 21.64 11.47
CA SER A 351 -13.68 21.81 12.27
C SER A 351 -14.84 22.43 11.48
N ASP A 352 -14.53 23.21 10.44
CA ASP A 352 -15.51 23.89 9.58
C ASP A 352 -15.94 23.01 8.39
N ALA A 353 -15.37 21.80 8.26
CA ALA A 353 -15.79 20.83 7.26
C ALA A 353 -17.20 20.33 7.57
N SER A 354 -18.02 20.23 6.52
CA SER A 354 -19.42 19.81 6.60
C SER A 354 -19.62 18.34 6.28
N SER A 355 -18.71 17.76 5.51
CA SER A 355 -18.74 16.36 5.10
C SER A 355 -17.33 15.84 4.84
N MET A 356 -17.24 14.55 4.61
CA MET A 356 -16.02 13.82 4.32
C MET A 356 -16.28 12.94 3.10
N SER A 357 -15.35 12.96 2.15
CA SER A 357 -15.43 12.20 0.91
C SER A 357 -14.24 11.27 0.76
N VAL A 358 -14.49 10.07 0.22
CA VAL A 358 -13.45 9.16 -0.22
C VAL A 358 -13.32 9.31 -1.73
N TYR A 359 -12.16 9.76 -2.21
CA TYR A 359 -11.87 9.95 -3.63
C TYR A 359 -11.15 8.75 -4.20
N ASP A 360 -11.64 8.21 -5.32
CA ASP A 360 -10.88 7.23 -6.13
C ASP A 360 -9.96 8.03 -7.05
N ILE A 361 -8.65 8.00 -6.77
CA ILE A 361 -7.67 8.79 -7.50
C ILE A 361 -7.54 8.30 -8.94
N ALA A 362 -7.69 6.99 -9.17
CA ALA A 362 -7.65 6.44 -10.51
C ALA A 362 -8.85 6.92 -11.34
N ALA A 363 -10.04 6.99 -10.73
CA ALA A 363 -11.23 7.50 -11.37
C ALA A 363 -11.30 9.04 -11.44
N GLY A 364 -10.51 9.75 -10.63
CA GLY A 364 -10.50 11.21 -10.56
C GLY A 364 -11.80 11.82 -10.03
N ARG A 365 -12.49 11.12 -9.10
CA ARG A 365 -13.77 11.58 -8.53
C ARG A 365 -14.04 10.98 -7.15
N ALA A 366 -14.94 11.60 -6.40
CA ALA A 366 -15.48 11.02 -5.16
C ALA A 366 -16.16 9.67 -5.45
N ALA A 367 -15.79 8.65 -4.67
CA ALA A 367 -16.45 7.35 -4.64
C ALA A 367 -17.72 7.40 -3.77
N TRP A 368 -17.66 8.11 -2.65
CA TRP A 368 -18.81 8.46 -1.80
C TRP A 368 -18.47 9.62 -0.86
N THR A 369 -19.52 10.23 -0.31
CA THR A 369 -19.48 11.35 0.64
C THR A 369 -20.41 11.06 1.81
N THR A 370 -19.97 11.40 3.01
CA THR A 370 -20.64 11.11 4.28
C THR A 370 -20.47 12.30 5.22
N SER A 371 -21.48 12.59 6.06
CA SER A 371 -21.34 13.62 7.10
C SER A 371 -20.28 13.24 8.12
N ILE A 372 -19.53 14.22 8.63
CA ILE A 372 -18.53 13.96 9.68
C ILE A 372 -19.26 13.59 10.97
N PRO A 373 -19.03 12.39 11.54
CA PRO A 373 -19.66 11.98 12.79
C PRO A 373 -19.28 12.88 13.95
N ALA A 374 -20.23 13.11 14.87
CA ALA A 374 -19.94 13.80 16.12
C ALA A 374 -18.86 13.03 16.92
N GLY A 375 -17.85 13.73 17.41
CA GLY A 375 -16.74 13.15 18.17
C GLY A 375 -15.45 12.91 17.36
N ILE A 376 -15.50 13.01 16.04
CA ILE A 376 -14.27 13.12 15.24
C ILE A 376 -13.85 14.60 15.26
N ASP A 377 -13.01 14.98 16.23
CA ASP A 377 -12.35 16.30 16.20
C ASP A 377 -11.19 16.23 15.20
N ALA A 378 -11.45 16.66 13.97
CA ALA A 378 -10.49 16.67 12.87
C ALA A 378 -9.47 17.84 12.99
N LYS A 379 -9.26 18.39 14.19
CA LYS A 379 -8.12 19.28 14.43
C LYS A 379 -6.84 18.51 14.19
N PHE A 380 -6.19 18.77 13.07
CA PHE A 380 -4.87 18.22 12.75
C PHE A 380 -3.77 18.96 13.54
N GLU A 381 -3.95 19.07 14.85
CA GLU A 381 -2.90 19.49 15.78
C GLU A 381 -1.90 18.34 15.97
N SER A 382 -0.69 18.67 16.44
CA SER A 382 0.37 17.71 16.72
C SER A 382 -0.15 16.56 17.57
N GLY A 383 -0.03 15.32 17.09
CA GLY A 383 -0.43 14.11 17.84
C GLY A 383 -1.60 13.32 17.24
N ASN A 384 -2.40 13.89 16.34
CA ASN A 384 -3.50 13.16 15.71
C ASN A 384 -3.04 12.38 14.46
N TYR A 385 -3.50 11.13 14.33
CA TYR A 385 -3.28 10.30 13.15
C TYR A 385 -4.60 9.93 12.50
N LEU A 386 -4.58 9.87 11.16
CA LEU A 386 -5.66 9.36 10.36
C LEU A 386 -5.09 8.40 9.32
N GLY A 387 -5.66 7.20 9.27
CA GLY A 387 -5.34 6.18 8.27
C GLY A 387 -6.61 5.73 7.55
N LEU A 388 -6.50 5.53 6.23
CA LEU A 388 -7.57 5.01 5.38
C LEU A 388 -7.16 3.62 4.88
N THR A 389 -8.08 2.66 4.89
CA THR A 389 -7.82 1.34 4.29
C THR A 389 -7.66 1.46 2.77
N ASN A 390 -6.90 0.54 2.17
CA ASN A 390 -6.65 0.53 0.72
C ASN A 390 -7.89 0.38 -0.15
N ASP A 391 -9.03 -0.08 0.40
CA ASP A 391 -10.32 -0.12 -0.29
C ASP A 391 -11.21 1.11 -0.02
N GLY A 392 -10.70 2.07 0.76
CA GLY A 392 -11.36 3.31 1.15
C GLY A 392 -12.50 3.15 2.16
N LYS A 393 -12.95 1.92 2.46
CA LYS A 393 -14.19 1.67 3.21
C LYS A 393 -14.10 1.97 4.69
N HIS A 394 -12.90 1.91 5.25
CA HIS A 394 -12.69 2.12 6.67
C HIS A 394 -11.60 3.15 6.91
N MET A 395 -11.83 3.96 7.93
CA MET A 395 -10.89 4.94 8.43
C MET A 395 -10.60 4.64 9.89
N LEU A 396 -9.37 4.87 10.30
CA LEU A 396 -8.94 4.86 11.68
C LEU A 396 -8.42 6.24 12.05
N VAL A 397 -8.85 6.74 13.20
CA VAL A 397 -8.42 8.02 13.75
C VAL A 397 -7.86 7.75 15.14
N ALA A 398 -6.58 8.05 15.35
CA ALA A 398 -6.02 8.14 16.68
C ALA A 398 -6.08 9.62 17.09
N SER A 399 -6.90 9.92 18.09
CA SER A 399 -7.18 11.29 18.52
C SER A 399 -6.80 11.48 19.99
N GLN A 400 -6.10 12.56 20.28
CA GLN A 400 -5.82 12.97 21.65
C GLN A 400 -7.05 13.63 22.28
N THR A 401 -7.47 13.16 23.45
CA THR A 401 -8.63 13.70 24.18
C THR A 401 -8.15 14.47 25.41
N GLY A 402 -7.89 15.77 25.23
CA GLY A 402 -7.38 16.63 26.30
C GLY A 402 -5.96 16.26 26.74
N THR A 403 -5.62 16.50 28.01
CA THR A 403 -4.24 16.38 28.53
C THR A 403 -3.92 15.05 29.19
N SER A 404 -4.78 14.02 29.11
CA SER A 404 -4.60 12.79 29.92
C SER A 404 -5.10 11.50 29.27
N GLY A 405 -5.09 11.43 27.93
CA GLY A 405 -5.43 10.20 27.22
C GLY A 405 -5.75 10.45 25.75
N GLY A 406 -6.01 9.36 25.05
CA GLY A 406 -6.44 9.38 23.66
C GLY A 406 -7.60 8.42 23.39
N SER A 407 -8.00 8.38 22.14
CA SER A 407 -8.98 7.44 21.61
C SER A 407 -8.50 6.92 20.27
N LEU A 408 -8.84 5.67 19.97
CA LEU A 408 -8.70 5.10 18.65
C LEU A 408 -10.11 4.79 18.13
N ILE A 409 -10.50 5.53 17.11
CA ILE A 409 -11.83 5.48 16.49
C ILE A 409 -11.69 4.74 15.16
N SER A 410 -12.50 3.70 14.94
CA SER A 410 -12.70 3.10 13.63
C SER A 410 -14.04 3.59 13.06
N MET A 411 -14.05 3.97 11.79
CA MET A 411 -15.20 4.51 11.10
C MET A 411 -15.45 3.76 9.78
N ASP A 412 -16.70 3.41 9.52
CA ASP A 412 -17.16 3.07 8.17
C ASP A 412 -17.37 4.37 7.38
N THR A 413 -16.55 4.59 6.34
CA THR A 413 -16.48 5.87 5.64
C THR A 413 -17.70 6.16 4.78
N LYS A 414 -18.56 5.15 4.53
CA LYS A 414 -19.75 5.29 3.70
C LYS A 414 -20.99 5.60 4.55
N THR A 415 -21.11 4.95 5.69
CA THR A 415 -22.30 5.06 6.56
C THR A 415 -22.16 6.10 7.65
N GLY A 416 -20.94 6.49 8.04
CA GLY A 416 -20.76 7.37 9.19
C GLY A 416 -20.62 6.62 10.51
N ALA A 417 -20.87 5.31 10.52
CA ALA A 417 -20.87 4.53 11.75
C ALA A 417 -19.46 4.46 12.34
N THR A 418 -19.36 4.66 13.66
CA THR A 418 -18.09 4.66 14.39
C THR A 418 -18.08 3.61 15.50
N SER A 419 -16.86 3.21 15.88
CA SER A 419 -16.55 2.44 17.08
C SER A 419 -15.28 3.03 17.69
N GLU A 420 -15.16 2.99 19.01
CA GLU A 420 -14.08 3.66 19.73
C GLU A 420 -13.50 2.74 20.79
N VAL A 421 -12.19 2.78 20.96
CA VAL A 421 -11.49 2.28 22.15
C VAL A 421 -10.71 3.42 22.78
N ARG A 422 -10.80 3.54 24.11
CA ARG A 422 -10.03 4.52 24.86
C ARG A 422 -8.59 4.07 25.03
N ILE A 423 -7.68 5.01 24.85
CA ILE A 423 -6.26 4.88 25.13
C ILE A 423 -5.99 5.66 26.42
N PRO A 424 -5.55 4.98 27.50
CA PRO A 424 -5.38 5.63 28.81
C PRO A 424 -4.19 6.59 28.86
N ASP A 425 -3.26 6.47 27.93
CA ASP A 425 -2.00 7.20 27.90
C ASP A 425 -2.04 8.28 26.81
N GLU A 426 -1.15 9.27 26.91
CA GLU A 426 -1.08 10.37 25.95
C GLU A 426 -0.57 9.85 24.60
N ILE A 427 -1.18 10.28 23.50
CA ILE A 427 -0.70 9.92 22.16
C ILE A 427 0.52 10.79 21.85
N SER A 428 1.65 10.15 21.53
CA SER A 428 2.93 10.81 21.25
C SER A 428 3.22 10.79 19.76
N GLY A 429 3.61 11.94 19.20
CA GLY A 429 3.91 12.10 17.79
C GLY A 429 5.14 12.97 17.57
N GLY A 430 6.32 12.36 17.66
CA GLY A 430 7.60 12.99 17.31
C GLY A 430 7.78 13.22 15.80
N TYR A 431 9.03 13.11 15.32
CA TYR A 431 9.39 13.33 13.91
C TYR A 431 8.70 12.35 12.91
N GLY A 432 8.02 11.31 13.40
CA GLY A 432 7.22 10.36 12.63
C GLY A 432 5.70 10.48 12.86
N GLY A 433 4.95 9.40 12.63
CA GLY A 433 3.52 9.34 12.90
C GLY A 433 3.21 8.90 14.33
N ALA A 434 2.22 9.54 14.97
CA ALA A 434 1.75 9.11 16.28
C ALA A 434 1.01 7.77 16.27
N ALA A 435 0.49 7.39 15.09
CA ALA A 435 0.05 6.04 14.82
C ALA A 435 0.30 5.70 13.35
N MET A 436 0.19 4.41 12.99
CA MET A 436 0.28 3.95 11.62
C MET A 436 -0.55 2.69 11.40
N LEU A 437 -1.34 2.68 10.33
CA LEU A 437 -2.16 1.56 9.85
C LEU A 437 -1.35 0.71 8.86
N SER A 438 -1.40 -0.62 8.99
CA SER A 438 -0.82 -1.56 8.02
C SER A 438 -1.50 -1.44 6.65
N GLY A 439 -0.79 -1.76 5.57
CA GLY A 439 -1.33 -1.67 4.20
C GLY A 439 -2.58 -2.54 3.99
N ASP A 440 -2.66 -3.69 4.66
CA ASP A 440 -3.84 -4.57 4.64
C ASP A 440 -4.99 -4.09 5.55
N GLY A 441 -4.76 -3.03 6.34
CA GLY A 441 -5.70 -2.42 7.26
C GLY A 441 -5.93 -3.19 8.57
N ALA A 442 -5.31 -4.36 8.77
CA ALA A 442 -5.61 -5.25 9.88
C ALA A 442 -5.01 -4.82 11.22
N THR A 443 -3.90 -4.07 11.18
CA THR A 443 -3.10 -3.73 12.35
C THR A 443 -2.88 -2.22 12.39
N VAL A 444 -3.03 -1.62 13.57
CA VAL A 444 -2.61 -0.24 13.82
C VAL A 444 -1.70 -0.21 15.03
N VAL A 445 -0.58 0.50 14.90
CA VAL A 445 0.36 0.77 15.99
C VAL A 445 0.18 2.22 16.41
N VAL A 446 0.03 2.47 17.72
CA VAL A 446 -0.11 3.80 18.29
C VAL A 446 1.04 4.05 19.26
N ALA A 447 1.81 5.11 19.03
CA ALA A 447 2.83 5.57 19.95
C ALA A 447 2.18 6.40 21.06
N THR A 448 2.56 6.11 22.31
CA THR A 448 2.01 6.79 23.49
C THR A 448 3.09 7.06 24.52
N THR A 449 2.86 8.05 25.36
CA THR A 449 3.71 8.43 26.49
C THR A 449 2.94 8.28 27.80
N LYS A 450 3.65 7.79 28.82
CA LYS A 450 3.13 7.60 30.17
C LYS A 450 4.17 8.06 31.19
N GLY A 451 4.09 9.33 31.59
CA GLY A 451 5.16 9.94 32.38
C GLY A 451 6.44 10.01 31.55
N ASP A 452 7.54 9.49 32.10
CA ASP A 452 8.86 9.52 31.45
C ASP A 452 9.12 8.31 30.51
N ASP A 453 8.17 7.38 30.42
CA ASP A 453 8.27 6.20 29.58
C ASP A 453 7.35 6.29 28.35
N SER A 454 7.89 5.97 27.19
CA SER A 454 7.11 5.77 25.96
C SER A 454 6.80 4.30 25.72
N GLN A 455 5.69 4.05 25.04
CA GLN A 455 5.29 2.70 24.63
C GLN A 455 4.59 2.73 23.28
N LEU A 456 4.59 1.57 22.62
CA LEU A 456 3.81 1.31 21.43
C LEU A 456 2.64 0.41 21.81
N LEU A 457 1.43 0.81 21.47
CA LEU A 457 0.23 -0.01 21.62
C LEU A 457 -0.13 -0.63 20.27
N ILE A 458 -0.34 -1.95 20.25
CA ILE A 458 -0.61 -2.71 19.03
C ILE A 458 -2.07 -3.14 19.05
N PHE A 459 -2.84 -2.68 18.07
CA PHE A 459 -4.25 -3.02 17.94
C PHE A 459 -4.52 -3.82 16.66
N SER A 460 -5.39 -4.81 16.78
CA SER A 460 -6.12 -5.38 15.66
C SER A 460 -7.34 -4.52 15.40
N THR A 461 -7.48 -4.04 14.17
CA THR A 461 -8.57 -3.14 13.78
C THR A 461 -9.89 -3.89 13.57
N GLY A 462 -9.82 -5.17 13.21
CA GLY A 462 -10.98 -5.97 12.80
C GLY A 462 -11.49 -5.64 11.38
N VAL A 463 -10.98 -4.58 10.77
CA VAL A 463 -11.21 -4.18 9.37
C VAL A 463 -9.97 -4.59 8.55
N GLY A 464 -10.16 -5.18 7.38
CA GLY A 464 -9.01 -5.62 6.58
C GLY A 464 -8.37 -6.97 6.98
N GLY A 465 -7.16 -7.18 6.45
CA GLY A 465 -6.44 -8.45 6.45
C GLY A 465 -6.92 -9.42 5.37
N SER A 466 -6.00 -10.21 4.81
CA SER A 466 -6.39 -11.33 3.96
C SER A 466 -7.31 -12.26 4.75
N PRO A 467 -8.42 -12.76 4.17
CA PRO A 467 -9.21 -13.79 4.84
C PRO A 467 -8.34 -14.98 5.26
N TRP A 468 -7.22 -15.21 4.57
CA TRP A 468 -6.27 -16.29 4.85
C TRP A 468 -5.26 -15.99 5.97
N THR A 469 -5.07 -14.74 6.42
CA THR A 469 -4.19 -14.42 7.56
C THR A 469 -4.92 -14.50 8.90
N LYS A 470 -6.26 -14.58 8.89
CA LYS A 470 -7.04 -14.87 10.08
C LYS A 470 -6.83 -16.33 10.48
N VAL A 471 -6.23 -16.57 11.64
CA VAL A 471 -5.99 -17.92 12.22
C VAL A 471 -7.28 -18.75 12.23
N GLU A 472 -8.42 -18.10 12.42
CA GLU A 472 -9.74 -18.71 12.35
C GLU A 472 -9.99 -19.38 10.98
N THR A 473 -9.54 -18.78 9.88
CA THR A 473 -9.69 -19.33 8.52
C THR A 473 -8.80 -20.55 8.29
N TRP A 474 -7.58 -20.57 8.84
CA TRP A 474 -6.72 -21.76 8.80
C TRP A 474 -7.32 -22.92 9.59
N LEU A 475 -7.86 -22.65 10.78
CA LEU A 475 -8.58 -23.64 11.57
C LEU A 475 -9.84 -24.13 10.84
N MET A 476 -10.55 -23.26 10.12
CA MET A 476 -11.71 -23.62 9.30
C MET A 476 -11.35 -24.49 8.09
N VAL A 477 -10.26 -24.17 7.37
CA VAL A 477 -9.80 -24.96 6.22
C VAL A 477 -9.26 -26.31 6.69
N ALA A 478 -8.52 -26.34 7.80
CA ALA A 478 -8.05 -27.57 8.42
C ALA A 478 -9.24 -28.45 8.90
N ALA A 479 -10.25 -27.84 9.54
CA ALA A 479 -11.45 -28.56 9.98
C ALA A 479 -12.30 -29.06 8.81
N GLY A 480 -12.47 -28.24 7.76
CA GLY A 480 -13.19 -28.61 6.55
C GLY A 480 -12.51 -29.75 5.79
N SER A 481 -11.18 -29.71 5.66
CA SER A 481 -10.41 -30.78 5.03
C SER A 481 -10.42 -32.08 5.85
N LEU A 482 -10.36 -32.00 7.19
CA LEU A 482 -10.56 -33.17 8.07
C LEU A 482 -11.95 -33.79 7.90
N ALA A 483 -13.01 -32.98 7.79
CA ALA A 483 -14.37 -33.46 7.58
C ALA A 483 -14.53 -34.18 6.22
N VAL A 484 -13.90 -33.67 5.16
CA VAL A 484 -13.88 -34.31 3.84
C VAL A 484 -13.12 -35.63 3.88
N ILE A 485 -11.96 -35.68 4.55
CA ILE A 485 -11.17 -36.91 4.71
C ILE A 485 -11.99 -37.97 5.46
N VAL A 486 -12.67 -37.60 6.54
CA VAL A 486 -13.54 -38.53 7.29
C VAL A 486 -14.70 -39.02 6.42
N LEU A 487 -15.34 -38.16 5.63
CA LEU A 487 -16.40 -38.56 4.69
C LEU A 487 -15.90 -39.55 3.64
N ILE A 488 -14.70 -39.34 3.08
CA ILE A 488 -14.09 -40.24 2.12
C ILE A 488 -13.79 -41.60 2.76
N VAL A 489 -13.23 -41.63 3.97
CA VAL A 489 -12.96 -42.88 4.71
C VAL A 489 -14.25 -43.63 5.01
N VAL A 490 -15.31 -42.94 5.45
CA VAL A 490 -16.63 -43.55 5.67
C VAL A 490 -17.22 -44.09 4.38
N ALA A 491 -17.13 -43.35 3.27
CA ALA A 491 -17.59 -43.80 1.96
C ALA A 491 -16.83 -45.06 1.49
N ILE A 492 -15.51 -45.10 1.66
CA ILE A 492 -14.68 -46.29 1.35
C ILE A 492 -15.07 -47.49 2.21
N ILE A 493 -15.30 -47.29 3.51
CA ILE A 493 -15.75 -48.36 4.42
C ILE A 493 -17.14 -48.88 4.00
N LEU A 494 -18.07 -47.99 3.64
CA LEU A 494 -19.40 -48.36 3.17
C LEU A 494 -19.34 -49.09 1.82
N LEU A 495 -18.50 -48.61 0.88
CA LEU A 495 -18.29 -49.24 -0.43
C LEU A 495 -17.64 -50.63 -0.29
N ARG A 496 -16.63 -50.81 0.58
CA ARG A 496 -16.04 -52.13 0.86
C ARG A 496 -17.05 -53.08 1.52
N LYS A 497 -17.92 -52.56 2.39
CA LYS A 497 -18.96 -53.36 3.07
C LYS A 497 -20.11 -53.77 2.14
N HIS A 498 -20.37 -52.98 1.08
CA HIS A 498 -21.40 -53.28 0.08
C HIS A 498 -20.88 -54.03 -1.16
N GLY A 499 -19.62 -53.84 -1.55
CA GLY A 499 -18.99 -54.50 -2.70
C GLY A 499 -18.69 -55.99 -2.49
N ALA A 500 -18.53 -56.45 -1.25
CA ALA A 500 -18.23 -57.86 -0.94
C ALA A 500 -19.42 -58.84 -1.13
N ARG A 501 -20.58 -58.39 -1.66
CA ARG A 501 -21.78 -59.25 -1.82
C ARG A 501 -22.28 -59.42 -3.26
N LYS A 502 -21.55 -58.94 -4.26
CA LYS A 502 -21.91 -59.16 -5.67
C LYS A 502 -20.70 -59.59 -6.50
N ALA A 503 -20.18 -60.76 -6.19
CA ALA A 503 -19.42 -61.54 -7.15
C ALA A 503 -19.79 -63.01 -6.91
N VAL A 504 -20.68 -63.53 -7.76
CA VAL A 504 -20.80 -64.92 -8.24
C VAL A 504 -22.08 -64.99 -9.08
N ALA A 505 -21.95 -65.57 -10.28
CA ALA A 505 -22.88 -65.71 -11.41
C ALA A 505 -22.55 -64.67 -12.52
N GLY A 506 -22.03 -65.03 -13.69
CA GLY A 506 -21.90 -66.33 -14.34
C GLY A 506 -22.44 -66.22 -15.77
N ALA A 507 -21.50 -66.25 -16.74
CA ALA A 507 -21.68 -66.51 -18.18
C ALA A 507 -22.27 -65.38 -19.08
N PRO A 508 -22.05 -65.45 -20.42
CA PRO A 508 -20.79 -65.70 -21.12
C PRO A 508 -20.50 -64.68 -22.24
N ILE A 509 -19.28 -64.77 -22.77
CA ILE A 509 -18.66 -63.97 -23.83
C ILE A 509 -19.07 -64.50 -25.23
N ALA A 510 -19.39 -63.62 -26.19
CA ALA A 510 -19.01 -63.68 -27.62
C ALA A 510 -19.40 -62.35 -28.34
N PRO A 511 -18.90 -62.01 -29.55
CA PRO A 511 -17.78 -61.10 -29.72
C PRO A 511 -18.02 -59.88 -30.64
N ARG A 512 -17.01 -59.01 -30.67
CA ARG A 512 -16.75 -57.84 -31.54
C ARG A 512 -17.29 -57.91 -32.98
N THR A 513 -17.82 -56.78 -33.45
CA THR A 513 -17.51 -56.25 -34.80
C THR A 513 -17.38 -54.73 -34.77
N SER A 514 -16.32 -54.29 -35.44
CA SER A 514 -15.89 -52.93 -35.74
C SER A 514 -16.55 -52.37 -37.00
N ALA A 515 -16.36 -51.05 -37.18
CA ALA A 515 -16.35 -50.28 -38.44
C ALA A 515 -17.60 -49.47 -38.78
N GLY A 516 -17.36 -48.22 -39.23
CA GLY A 516 -18.29 -47.50 -40.11
C GLY A 516 -18.37 -46.00 -39.86
N TYR A 517 -17.53 -45.24 -40.56
CA TYR A 517 -17.65 -43.80 -40.83
C TYR A 517 -19.03 -43.42 -41.40
N ALA A 518 -19.57 -42.24 -41.03
CA ALA A 518 -20.12 -41.23 -41.96
C ALA A 518 -20.70 -40.00 -41.22
N GLN A 519 -20.28 -38.81 -41.65
CA GLN A 519 -20.84 -37.46 -41.44
C GLN A 519 -22.02 -37.21 -42.43
N PRO A 520 -22.64 -36.01 -42.56
CA PRO A 520 -23.24 -35.05 -41.62
C PRO A 520 -24.70 -34.65 -42.06
N GLN A 521 -25.24 -33.53 -41.53
CA GLN A 521 -26.51 -32.82 -41.87
C GLN A 521 -27.76 -33.29 -41.08
N SER A 522 -28.69 -32.46 -40.61
CA SER A 522 -28.97 -31.01 -40.71
C SER A 522 -30.11 -30.66 -39.72
N ALA A 523 -30.37 -29.35 -39.58
CA ALA A 523 -31.63 -28.71 -39.20
C ALA A 523 -31.99 -28.53 -37.69
N GLN A 524 -31.85 -27.26 -37.27
CA GLN A 524 -32.67 -26.48 -36.33
C GLN A 524 -34.21 -26.71 -36.49
N PRO A 525 -35.10 -26.33 -35.53
CA PRO A 525 -35.07 -25.04 -34.80
C PRO A 525 -35.46 -25.03 -33.31
N ALA A 526 -35.19 -23.86 -32.71
CA ALA A 526 -35.63 -23.40 -31.40
C ALA A 526 -37.17 -23.35 -31.25
N PRO A 527 -37.68 -23.13 -30.02
CA PRO A 527 -38.22 -21.78 -29.81
C PRO A 527 -37.99 -21.15 -28.41
N SER A 528 -38.06 -19.82 -28.48
CA SER A 528 -38.65 -18.86 -27.54
C SER A 528 -37.98 -18.57 -26.20
N ALA A 529 -37.36 -17.38 -26.20
CA ALA A 529 -37.19 -16.47 -25.08
C ALA A 529 -38.51 -16.15 -24.36
N GLN A 530 -38.45 -16.01 -23.03
CA GLN A 530 -39.40 -15.23 -22.26
C GLN A 530 -38.66 -14.12 -21.51
N SER A 531 -39.02 -12.91 -21.91
CA SER A 531 -38.64 -11.62 -21.39
C SER A 531 -39.20 -11.42 -19.98
N TYR A 532 -38.39 -10.98 -19.02
CA TYR A 532 -38.87 -10.30 -17.83
C TYR A 532 -38.71 -8.80 -18.02
N ALA A 533 -39.85 -8.16 -18.22
CA ALA A 533 -40.02 -6.72 -18.27
C ALA A 533 -39.99 -6.11 -16.87
N ALA A 534 -39.61 -4.83 -16.86
CA ALA A 534 -39.54 -3.90 -15.75
C ALA A 534 -40.80 -3.86 -14.87
N ALA A 535 -40.59 -3.68 -13.57
CA ALA A 535 -41.58 -3.15 -12.63
C ALA A 535 -41.08 -1.82 -12.10
N SER A 536 -41.65 -0.75 -12.64
CA SER A 536 -41.54 0.63 -12.16
C SER A 536 -42.29 0.75 -10.82
N ALA A 537 -41.65 1.32 -9.80
CA ALA A 537 -42.31 1.75 -8.58
C ALA A 537 -42.37 3.30 -8.55
N PRO A 538 -43.48 3.91 -8.08
CA PRO A 538 -43.71 5.34 -8.21
C PRO A 538 -43.00 6.15 -7.11
N ALA A 539 -42.41 7.27 -7.51
CA ALA A 539 -41.96 8.33 -6.62
C ALA A 539 -43.18 9.04 -5.99
N GLN A 540 -43.24 9.05 -4.65
CA GLN A 540 -44.12 9.96 -3.92
C GLN A 540 -43.36 11.26 -3.63
N ALA A 541 -43.84 12.35 -4.22
CA ALA A 541 -43.43 13.70 -3.91
C ALA A 541 -44.01 14.12 -2.55
N VAL A 542 -43.14 14.45 -1.60
CA VAL A 542 -43.53 15.15 -0.37
C VAL A 542 -43.20 16.63 -0.55
N SER A 543 -44.24 17.44 -0.69
CA SER A 543 -44.20 18.90 -0.65
C SER A 543 -44.09 19.39 0.80
N VAL A 544 -43.10 20.23 1.09
CA VAL A 544 -43.01 21.03 2.33
C VAL A 544 -42.84 22.51 1.94
N PRO A 545 -43.55 23.46 2.58
CA PRO A 545 -43.82 24.78 2.03
C PRO A 545 -42.71 25.82 2.28
N ALA A 546 -42.69 26.81 1.39
CA ALA A 546 -41.90 28.03 1.47
C ALA A 546 -42.21 28.84 2.74
N GLN A 547 -41.16 29.28 3.45
CA GLN A 547 -41.25 30.32 4.47
C GLN A 547 -40.54 31.60 4.01
N SER A 548 -41.40 32.59 3.75
CA SER A 548 -41.30 34.04 3.87
C SER A 548 -40.00 34.67 4.37
N ALA A 549 -39.45 35.54 3.52
CA ALA A 549 -38.58 36.66 3.92
C ALA A 549 -39.35 37.76 4.66
N PRO A 550 -38.69 38.59 5.49
CA PRO A 550 -39.12 39.95 5.71
C PRO A 550 -38.25 40.95 4.93
N ARG A 551 -38.94 41.77 4.13
CA ARG A 551 -38.49 43.08 3.66
C ARG A 551 -38.43 44.04 4.84
N HIS A 552 -37.39 44.88 4.90
CA HIS A 552 -37.58 46.28 5.26
C HIS A 552 -36.75 47.19 4.34
N ALA A 553 -37.47 48.17 3.79
CA ALA A 553 -37.05 49.21 2.86
C ALA A 553 -36.09 50.22 3.53
N ALA A 554 -34.99 50.59 2.87
CA ALA A 554 -34.81 51.84 2.11
C ALA A 554 -34.99 53.14 2.91
N SER A 555 -33.89 53.88 3.10
CA SER A 555 -33.94 55.34 3.11
C SER A 555 -32.60 55.93 2.63
N ALA A 556 -32.71 57.08 1.96
CA ALA A 556 -31.84 57.59 0.92
C ALA A 556 -30.58 58.36 1.39
N ALA A 557 -29.69 58.58 0.41
CA ALA A 557 -28.43 59.34 0.41
C ALA A 557 -28.60 60.85 0.79
N PRO A 558 -27.54 61.67 0.99
CA PRO A 558 -26.50 61.96 -0.03
C PRO A 558 -25.03 62.09 0.47
N THR A 559 -24.12 62.04 -0.51
CA THR A 559 -22.70 62.47 -0.51
C THR A 559 -22.54 63.91 0.02
N PRO A 560 -21.37 64.32 0.59
CA PRO A 560 -20.24 64.73 -0.26
C PRO A 560 -18.80 64.58 0.33
N ALA A 561 -17.84 64.71 -0.60
CA ALA A 561 -16.49 65.29 -0.49
C ALA A 561 -15.33 64.57 0.25
N SER A 562 -14.29 64.33 -0.55
CA SER A 562 -12.87 64.11 -0.22
C SER A 562 -12.29 65.23 0.66
N PRO A 563 -11.28 64.97 1.52
CA PRO A 563 -9.92 65.38 1.11
C PRO A 563 -8.74 64.54 1.65
N SER A 564 -7.67 64.58 0.84
CA SER A 564 -6.24 64.77 1.17
C SER A 564 -5.43 63.72 1.96
N ALA A 565 -4.36 63.30 1.29
CA ALA A 565 -3.19 62.59 1.81
C ALA A 565 -2.40 63.39 2.87
N PRO A 566 -1.64 62.73 3.76
CA PRO A 566 -0.63 63.37 4.56
C PRO A 566 0.76 63.31 3.88
N THR A 567 1.34 64.49 3.70
CA THR A 567 2.75 64.75 3.40
C THR A 567 3.47 65.08 4.70
N VAL A 568 4.56 64.39 5.07
CA VAL A 568 5.61 64.89 5.98
C VAL A 568 6.95 64.12 5.73
N PRO A 569 8.13 64.59 6.18
CA PRO A 569 9.03 65.46 5.40
C PRO A 569 10.46 64.88 5.21
N ALA A 570 11.22 65.46 4.27
CA ALA A 570 12.69 65.35 4.18
C ALA A 570 13.35 66.04 5.39
N THR A 571 14.47 65.57 5.95
CA THR A 571 15.92 65.86 5.70
C THR A 571 16.71 65.38 6.96
N PRO A 572 18.06 65.33 7.09
CA PRO A 572 19.15 65.72 6.18
C PRO A 572 20.31 64.70 6.00
N ALA A 573 21.17 65.00 5.01
CA ALA A 573 22.40 64.30 4.66
C ALA A 573 23.58 64.60 5.60
N VAL A 574 24.44 63.60 5.83
CA VAL A 574 25.78 63.67 6.49
C VAL A 574 26.69 62.59 5.83
N PRO A 575 28.02 62.79 5.71
CA PRO A 575 28.73 62.49 4.46
C PRO A 575 29.48 61.14 4.40
N THR A 576 29.74 60.80 3.14
CA THR A 576 30.68 59.85 2.55
C THR A 576 32.01 59.66 3.32
N VAL A 577 32.31 58.39 3.65
CA VAL A 577 33.68 57.89 3.86
C VAL A 577 33.88 56.68 2.93
N ALA A 578 34.87 56.79 2.06
CA ALA A 578 35.25 55.77 1.08
C ALA A 578 36.06 54.63 1.74
N PRO A 579 35.84 53.36 1.35
CA PRO A 579 36.85 52.32 1.51
C PRO A 579 37.71 52.20 0.25
N ALA A 580 38.99 51.93 0.51
CA ALA A 580 40.07 51.85 -0.45
C ALA A 580 39.90 50.75 -1.52
N SER A 581 40.36 51.09 -2.71
CA SER A 581 40.55 50.23 -3.88
C SER A 581 41.46 49.03 -3.57
N VAL A 582 40.95 47.82 -3.78
CA VAL A 582 41.76 46.59 -3.87
C VAL A 582 41.82 46.18 -5.33
N ALA A 583 43.03 46.06 -5.85
CA ALA A 583 43.33 45.71 -7.24
C ALA A 583 42.88 44.27 -7.60
N PRO A 584 42.36 44.02 -8.82
CA PRO A 584 42.12 42.67 -9.29
C PRO A 584 43.42 42.04 -9.84
N ALA A 585 43.60 40.76 -9.51
CA ALA A 585 44.65 39.87 -10.03
C ALA A 585 44.42 39.51 -11.51
N PRO A 586 45.46 39.12 -12.27
CA PRO A 586 45.38 38.95 -13.72
C PRO A 586 44.67 37.66 -14.15
N THR A 587 43.85 37.82 -15.18
CA THR A 587 43.17 36.78 -15.98
C THR A 587 44.17 35.87 -16.70
N SER A 588 44.02 34.56 -16.52
CA SER A 588 44.68 33.56 -17.36
C SER A 588 43.84 33.31 -18.63
N ALA A 589 44.54 33.32 -19.77
CA ALA A 589 44.00 33.16 -21.11
C ALA A 589 43.46 31.74 -21.36
N VAL A 590 42.27 31.66 -21.97
CA VAL A 590 41.69 30.42 -22.51
C VAL A 590 42.02 30.34 -24.00
N ALA A 591 42.56 29.20 -24.44
CA ALA A 591 42.87 28.89 -25.83
C ALA A 591 41.58 28.56 -26.64
N PRO A 592 41.56 28.76 -27.98
CA PRO A 592 40.38 28.51 -28.79
C PRO A 592 40.19 27.02 -29.09
N ALA A 593 38.93 26.58 -29.05
CA ALA A 593 38.50 25.26 -29.51
C ALA A 593 38.40 25.20 -31.05
N PRO A 594 38.65 24.04 -31.69
CA PRO A 594 38.51 23.89 -33.13
C PRO A 594 37.05 23.64 -33.55
N ASP A 595 36.68 24.25 -34.67
CA ASP A 595 35.46 23.97 -35.44
C ASP A 595 35.37 22.50 -35.85
N GLN A 596 34.22 21.87 -35.61
CA GLN A 596 33.78 20.69 -36.36
C GLN A 596 32.33 20.82 -36.79
N SER A 597 32.19 20.85 -38.11
CA SER A 597 30.95 20.95 -38.87
C SER A 597 30.14 19.64 -38.87
N ALA A 598 28.82 19.85 -38.86
CA ALA A 598 27.71 19.00 -39.25
C ALA A 598 27.99 17.65 -39.95
N SER A 599 27.38 16.59 -39.43
CA SER A 599 26.73 15.57 -40.25
C SER A 599 25.42 15.11 -39.58
N ASP A 600 24.30 15.53 -40.18
CA ASP A 600 22.95 15.07 -39.89
C ASP A 600 22.77 13.63 -40.37
N GLN A 601 22.61 12.69 -39.43
CA GLN A 601 21.87 11.45 -39.65
C GLN A 601 20.93 11.26 -38.47
N SER A 602 19.68 11.71 -38.64
CA SER A 602 18.61 11.50 -37.67
C SER A 602 18.37 10.00 -37.48
N ALA A 603 18.80 9.46 -36.34
CA ALA A 603 18.43 8.13 -35.91
C ALA A 603 16.88 8.04 -35.81
N PRO A 604 16.25 6.95 -36.26
CA PRO A 604 14.80 6.82 -36.19
C PRO A 604 14.34 6.87 -34.73
N ALA A 605 13.37 7.76 -34.46
CA ALA A 605 12.80 7.95 -33.13
C ALA A 605 12.32 6.62 -32.53
N VAL A 606 12.75 6.34 -31.30
CA VAL A 606 12.34 5.14 -30.58
C VAL A 606 10.85 5.23 -30.26
N ARG A 607 10.05 4.26 -30.71
CA ARG A 607 8.61 4.15 -30.40
C ARG A 607 8.37 3.15 -29.29
N PHE A 608 7.40 3.42 -28.43
CA PHE A 608 6.96 2.53 -27.35
C PHE A 608 5.47 2.18 -27.53
N CYS A 609 5.07 0.99 -27.09
CA CYS A 609 3.66 0.60 -27.08
C CYS A 609 2.89 1.40 -26.03
N THR A 610 1.81 2.09 -26.43
CA THR A 610 0.98 2.90 -25.52
C THR A 610 0.27 2.07 -24.46
N GLU A 611 0.00 0.79 -24.74
CA GLU A 611 -0.72 -0.09 -23.81
C GLU A 611 0.16 -0.71 -22.71
N CYS A 612 1.43 -1.02 -23.00
CA CYS A 612 2.28 -1.81 -22.10
C CYS A 612 3.72 -1.31 -21.98
N GLY A 613 4.06 -0.19 -22.61
CA GLY A 613 5.40 0.43 -22.53
C GLY A 613 6.51 -0.32 -23.25
N THR A 614 6.25 -1.46 -23.90
CA THR A 614 7.32 -2.25 -24.56
C THR A 614 7.91 -1.48 -25.75
N ARG A 615 9.25 -1.43 -25.83
CA ARG A 615 9.99 -0.81 -26.93
C ARG A 615 9.67 -1.51 -28.27
N VAL A 616 9.27 -0.74 -29.27
CA VAL A 616 9.00 -1.22 -30.62
C VAL A 616 10.25 -0.98 -31.47
N THR A 617 11.03 -2.03 -31.67
CA THR A 617 12.33 -1.95 -32.38
C THR A 617 12.20 -1.95 -33.91
N ARG A 618 11.03 -2.29 -34.46
CA ARG A 618 10.76 -2.27 -35.90
C ARG A 618 9.74 -1.19 -36.24
N PRO A 619 10.11 -0.17 -37.05
CA PRO A 619 9.19 0.92 -37.41
C PRO A 619 7.97 0.45 -38.21
N THR A 620 8.00 -0.75 -38.80
CA THR A 620 6.90 -1.37 -39.56
C THR A 620 6.07 -2.38 -38.75
N ALA A 621 6.29 -2.51 -37.44
CA ALA A 621 5.52 -3.42 -36.60
C ALA A 621 4.06 -2.96 -36.49
N LYS A 622 3.11 -3.82 -36.88
CA LYS A 622 1.66 -3.58 -36.73
C LYS A 622 1.13 -3.96 -35.36
N PHE A 623 1.89 -4.75 -34.60
CA PHE A 623 1.51 -5.25 -33.28
C PHE A 623 2.67 -5.10 -32.30
N CYS A 624 2.35 -4.83 -31.04
CA CYS A 624 3.32 -4.74 -29.97
C CYS A 624 3.95 -6.12 -29.71
N PRO A 625 5.29 -6.25 -29.66
CA PRO A 625 5.94 -7.53 -29.37
C PRO A 625 5.77 -7.98 -27.91
N GLY A 626 5.43 -7.07 -26.99
CA GLY A 626 5.21 -7.39 -25.58
C GLY A 626 3.81 -7.91 -25.28
N CYS A 627 2.77 -7.21 -25.75
CA CYS A 627 1.37 -7.50 -25.38
C CYS A 627 0.47 -7.92 -26.54
N GLY A 628 0.95 -7.87 -27.79
CA GLY A 628 0.17 -8.23 -28.97
C GLY A 628 -0.89 -7.20 -29.42
N HIS A 629 -1.02 -6.05 -28.73
CA HIS A 629 -1.98 -5.02 -29.14
C HIS A 629 -1.59 -4.38 -30.49
N PRO A 630 -2.56 -3.98 -31.34
CA PRO A 630 -2.27 -3.26 -32.58
C PRO A 630 -1.62 -1.92 -32.26
N LEU A 631 -0.52 -1.60 -32.93
CA LEU A 631 0.11 -0.28 -32.84
C LEU A 631 -0.63 0.63 -33.82
N GLY A 632 -1.27 1.69 -33.31
CA GLY A 632 -1.99 2.68 -34.12
C GLY A 632 -1.11 3.19 -35.25
N SER A 633 -1.65 3.12 -36.48
CA SER A 633 -0.98 3.50 -37.73
C SER A 633 -0.58 4.96 -37.76
#